data_AF-A0A7C7YIB8-F1
#
_entry.id   AF-A0A7C7YIB8-F1
#
_cell.length_a   1.000
_cell.length_b   1.000
_cell.length_c   1.000
_cell.angle_alpha   90.00
_cell.angle_beta   90.00
_cell.angle_gamma   90.00
#
_symmetry.space_group_name_H-M   'P 1'
#
loop_
_entity.id
_entity.type
_entity.pdbx_description
1 polymer ?
#
loop_
_entity_poly.entity_id
_entity_poly.type
_entity_poly.pdbx_seq_one_letter_code
_entity_poly.pdbx_strand_id
1 'polypeptide(L)'
;MSDPKPSHGAHHHRKGAPKRVPSAVITVSDTRTPETDTGGALVVEYLESAGHPVAFRKIVRDEPAEIQAAVAAALDREDLGAVILTGGTGVAPRDQTPEAVEPLLDRVVPGFGELFRFLSYEEIGSAALLSRALAGLAAGRVVFVVPGSRGAVRLAMEKLILPEIGHLAGEALKQR
;
A
#
# COMPACT_ATOMS: atom_id res chain seq x y z
N MET A 1 11.60 41.02 -16.20
CA MET A 1 11.81 40.18 -15.01
C MET A 1 11.38 38.79 -15.39
N SER A 2 12.35 37.93 -15.68
CA SER A 2 12.13 36.55 -16.13
C SER A 2 11.86 35.65 -14.93
N ASP A 3 10.75 34.92 -14.97
CA ASP A 3 10.38 33.94 -13.95
C ASP A 3 11.50 32.92 -13.70
N PRO A 4 11.74 32.51 -12.45
CA PRO A 4 12.69 31.45 -12.16
C PRO A 4 12.11 30.12 -12.66
N LYS A 5 12.84 29.44 -13.55
CA LYS A 5 12.58 28.03 -13.90
C LYS A 5 12.61 27.18 -12.62
N PRO A 6 11.66 26.25 -12.41
CA PRO A 6 11.77 25.31 -11.32
C PRO A 6 13.02 24.43 -11.55
N SER A 7 13.87 24.37 -10.52
CA SER A 7 15.16 23.69 -10.59
C SER A 7 14.98 22.17 -10.68
N HIS A 8 15.89 21.56 -11.43
CA HIS A 8 15.98 20.13 -11.66
C HIS A 8 16.43 19.42 -10.36
N GLY A 9 15.61 18.53 -9.82
CA GLY A 9 16.00 17.73 -8.64
C GLY A 9 15.31 16.38 -8.44
N ALA A 10 14.35 15.98 -9.29
CA ALA A 10 13.46 14.86 -8.99
C ALA A 10 13.70 13.58 -9.81
N HIS A 11 14.95 13.17 -10.13
CA HIS A 11 15.13 11.98 -11.00
C HIS A 11 16.38 11.10 -10.79
N HIS A 12 17.12 11.18 -9.67
CA HIS A 12 18.43 10.51 -9.59
C HIS A 12 18.53 9.13 -8.91
N HIS A 13 17.45 8.55 -8.36
CA HIS A 13 17.52 7.23 -7.68
C HIS A 13 16.65 6.10 -8.27
N ARG A 14 16.02 6.29 -9.44
CA ARG A 14 15.25 5.22 -10.12
C ARG A 14 16.09 4.25 -10.96
N LYS A 15 17.39 4.52 -11.14
CA LYS A 15 18.29 3.63 -11.92
C LYS A 15 18.56 2.35 -11.12
N GLY A 16 18.01 1.23 -11.58
CA GLY A 16 18.20 -0.10 -10.98
C GLY A 16 17.03 -0.60 -10.13
N ALA A 17 15.95 0.17 -10.00
CA ALA A 17 14.73 -0.29 -9.35
C ALA A 17 14.13 -1.51 -10.08
N PRO A 18 13.65 -2.55 -9.37
CA PRO A 18 12.91 -3.66 -9.96
C PRO A 18 11.79 -3.17 -10.88
N LYS A 19 11.84 -3.58 -12.15
CA LYS A 19 10.80 -3.28 -13.15
C LYS A 19 9.54 -4.12 -12.98
N ARG A 20 9.66 -5.24 -12.25
CA ARG A 20 8.56 -6.13 -11.88
C ARG A 20 8.69 -6.39 -10.40
N VAL A 21 7.59 -6.23 -9.68
CA VAL A 21 7.51 -6.44 -8.23
C VAL A 21 6.36 -7.41 -8.02
N PRO A 22 6.62 -8.71 -7.84
CA PRO A 22 5.57 -9.64 -7.46
C PRO A 22 4.99 -9.25 -6.11
N SER A 23 3.67 -9.25 -6.01
CA SER A 23 2.96 -8.63 -4.89
C SER A 23 1.95 -9.57 -4.25
N ALA A 24 1.78 -9.40 -2.93
CA ALA A 24 0.65 -9.91 -2.18
C ALA A 24 -0.47 -8.87 -2.12
N VAL A 25 -1.72 -9.32 -2.24
CA VAL A 25 -2.92 -8.51 -1.99
C VAL A 25 -3.71 -9.14 -0.84
N ILE A 26 -3.93 -8.37 0.23
CA ILE A 26 -4.70 -8.83 1.39
C ILE A 26 -5.89 -7.90 1.57
N THR A 27 -7.09 -8.44 1.49
CA THR A 27 -8.32 -7.70 1.80
C THR A 27 -8.71 -7.96 3.24
N VAL A 28 -8.87 -6.91 4.02
CA VAL A 28 -9.35 -7.00 5.41
C VAL A 28 -10.84 -6.67 5.44
N SER A 29 -11.66 -7.68 5.72
CA SER A 29 -13.11 -7.52 5.82
C SER A 29 -13.82 -8.68 6.51
N ASP A 30 -14.81 -8.36 7.33
CA ASP A 30 -15.73 -9.32 7.93
C ASP A 30 -16.85 -9.80 6.98
N THR A 31 -17.01 -9.19 5.81
CA THR A 31 -18.17 -9.49 4.94
C THR A 31 -17.80 -9.81 3.50
N ARG A 32 -16.58 -9.46 3.06
CA ARG A 32 -16.16 -9.75 1.69
C ARG A 32 -15.91 -11.23 1.47
N THR A 33 -16.28 -11.65 0.27
CA THR A 33 -15.95 -12.94 -0.35
C THR A 33 -15.11 -12.66 -1.60
N PRO A 34 -14.50 -13.67 -2.22
CA PRO A 34 -13.75 -13.48 -3.48
C PRO A 34 -14.56 -12.77 -4.57
N GLU A 35 -15.88 -13.01 -4.64
CA GLU A 35 -16.80 -12.46 -5.63
C GLU A 35 -17.20 -11.01 -5.32
N THR A 36 -17.22 -10.63 -4.04
CA THR A 36 -17.68 -9.31 -3.59
C THR A 36 -16.53 -8.36 -3.21
N ASP A 37 -15.29 -8.87 -3.17
CA ASP A 37 -14.07 -8.12 -2.89
C ASP A 37 -13.68 -7.19 -4.05
N THR A 38 -14.45 -6.13 -4.24
CA THR A 38 -14.22 -5.15 -5.30
C THR A 38 -13.00 -4.26 -5.07
N GLY A 39 -12.53 -4.16 -3.82
CA GLY A 39 -11.37 -3.35 -3.44
C GLY A 39 -10.08 -4.10 -3.75
N GLY A 40 -9.94 -5.33 -3.23
CA GLY A 40 -8.83 -6.20 -3.55
C GLY A 40 -8.76 -6.54 -5.03
N ALA A 41 -9.89 -6.78 -5.70
CA ALA A 41 -9.92 -6.98 -7.15
C ALA A 41 -9.36 -5.78 -7.93
N LEU A 42 -9.63 -4.55 -7.47
CA LEU A 42 -9.11 -3.34 -8.11
C LEU A 42 -7.59 -3.19 -7.88
N VAL A 43 -7.09 -3.54 -6.70
CA VAL A 43 -5.63 -3.57 -6.45
C VAL A 43 -4.95 -4.55 -7.40
N VAL A 44 -5.52 -5.74 -7.59
CA VAL A 44 -5.02 -6.76 -8.53
C VAL A 44 -4.97 -6.21 -9.94
N GLU A 45 -6.07 -5.61 -10.41
CA GLU A 45 -6.18 -5.03 -11.75
C GLU A 45 -5.07 -3.99 -12.02
N TYR A 46 -4.84 -3.06 -11.08
CA TYR A 46 -3.79 -2.05 -11.21
C TYR A 46 -2.38 -2.64 -11.23
N LEU A 47 -2.10 -3.61 -10.35
CA LEU A 47 -0.79 -4.27 -10.29
C LEU A 47 -0.50 -5.02 -11.59
N GLU A 48 -1.43 -5.88 -12.03
CA GLU A 48 -1.26 -6.70 -13.23
C GLU A 48 -1.12 -5.84 -14.49
N SER A 49 -1.96 -4.80 -14.62
CA SER A 49 -1.91 -3.86 -15.74
C SER A 49 -0.59 -3.09 -15.81
N ALA A 50 0.03 -2.82 -14.66
CA ALA A 50 1.35 -2.19 -14.58
C ALA A 50 2.52 -3.20 -14.67
N GLY A 51 2.24 -4.49 -14.86
CA GLY A 51 3.25 -5.54 -15.03
C GLY A 51 3.81 -6.13 -13.73
N HIS A 52 3.17 -5.83 -12.59
CA HIS A 52 3.48 -6.37 -11.26
C HIS A 52 2.59 -7.61 -11.00
N PRO A 53 3.13 -8.84 -11.08
CA PRO A 53 2.30 -10.03 -10.94
C PRO A 53 1.77 -10.18 -9.50
N VAL A 54 0.52 -10.60 -9.34
CA VAL A 54 -0.04 -10.92 -8.02
C VAL A 54 0.21 -12.41 -7.73
N ALA A 55 1.19 -12.70 -6.88
CA ALA A 55 1.60 -14.07 -6.56
C ALA A 55 0.92 -14.62 -5.29
N PHE A 56 0.20 -13.77 -4.56
CA PHE A 56 -0.57 -14.14 -3.38
C PHE A 56 -1.78 -13.22 -3.22
N ARG A 57 -2.96 -13.80 -2.99
CA ARG A 57 -4.17 -13.05 -2.66
C ARG A 57 -4.89 -13.72 -1.50
N LYS A 58 -5.32 -12.95 -0.51
CA LYS A 58 -6.06 -13.46 0.66
C LYS A 58 -7.10 -12.47 1.14
N ILE A 59 -8.22 -12.96 1.67
CA ILE A 59 -9.18 -12.18 2.44
C ILE A 59 -9.08 -12.66 3.90
N VAL A 60 -9.00 -11.73 4.85
CA VAL A 60 -8.95 -12.01 6.30
C VAL A 60 -10.00 -11.19 7.03
N ARG A 61 -10.37 -11.65 8.23
CA ARG A 61 -11.25 -10.88 9.13
C ARG A 61 -10.54 -9.64 9.66
N ASP A 62 -11.31 -8.65 10.09
CA ASP A 62 -10.79 -7.42 10.71
C ASP A 62 -10.40 -7.68 12.16
N GLU A 63 -9.47 -8.62 12.35
CA GLU A 63 -8.97 -9.09 13.63
C GLU A 63 -7.43 -8.99 13.60
N PRO A 64 -6.80 -8.27 14.55
CA PRO A 64 -5.36 -7.99 14.50
C PRO A 64 -4.47 -9.23 14.30
N ALA A 65 -4.80 -10.34 14.96
CA ALA A 65 -4.05 -11.59 14.83
C ALA A 65 -4.14 -12.20 13.41
N GLU A 66 -5.30 -12.13 12.75
CA GLU A 66 -5.46 -12.64 11.39
C GLU A 66 -4.73 -11.75 10.36
N ILE A 67 -4.82 -10.43 10.55
CA ILE A 67 -4.09 -9.45 9.74
C ILE A 67 -2.59 -9.69 9.85
N GLN A 68 -2.07 -9.76 11.08
CA GLN A 68 -0.65 -10.01 11.34
C GLN A 68 -0.17 -11.34 10.77
N ALA A 69 -0.95 -12.41 10.94
CA ALA A 69 -0.60 -13.72 10.39
C ALA A 69 -0.55 -13.72 8.85
N ALA A 70 -1.46 -13.01 8.19
CA ALA A 70 -1.45 -12.89 6.73
C ALA A 70 -0.28 -12.04 6.22
N VAL A 71 0.05 -10.95 6.91
CA VAL A 71 1.22 -10.13 6.56
C VAL A 71 2.51 -10.90 6.80
N ALA A 72 2.68 -11.55 7.95
CA ALA A 72 3.85 -12.37 8.24
C ALA A 72 4.05 -13.48 7.19
N ALA A 73 2.99 -14.21 6.84
CA ALA A 73 3.05 -15.23 5.80
C ALA A 73 3.47 -14.66 4.41
N ALA A 74 3.09 -13.42 4.10
CA ALA A 74 3.54 -12.75 2.88
C ALA A 74 5.00 -12.27 3.00
N LEU A 75 5.43 -11.78 4.16
CA LEU A 75 6.81 -11.36 4.40
C LEU A 75 7.79 -12.55 4.34
N ASP A 76 7.38 -13.74 4.75
CA ASP A 76 8.18 -14.97 4.67
C ASP A 76 8.43 -15.45 3.23
N ARG A 77 7.68 -14.96 2.24
CA ARG A 77 7.83 -15.36 0.84
C ARG A 77 8.88 -14.57 0.09
N GLU A 78 9.96 -15.23 -0.29
CA GLU A 78 11.11 -14.62 -0.98
C GLU A 78 10.84 -14.10 -2.39
N ASP A 79 9.83 -14.64 -3.06
CA ASP A 79 9.44 -14.19 -4.39
C ASP A 79 8.60 -12.91 -4.37
N LEU A 80 8.11 -12.47 -3.21
CA LEU A 80 7.34 -11.23 -3.06
C LEU A 80 8.26 -10.04 -2.80
N GLY A 81 7.97 -8.93 -3.47
CA GLY A 81 8.61 -7.62 -3.23
C GLY A 81 7.68 -6.60 -2.57
N ALA A 82 6.36 -6.81 -2.62
CA ALA A 82 5.39 -5.91 -1.99
C ALA A 82 4.18 -6.65 -1.38
N VAL A 83 3.58 -6.03 -0.36
CA VAL A 83 2.33 -6.45 0.28
C VAL A 83 1.38 -5.25 0.30
N ILE A 84 0.21 -5.38 -0.30
CA ILE A 84 -0.81 -4.32 -0.31
C ILE A 84 -2.04 -4.83 0.44
N LEU A 85 -2.40 -4.13 1.51
CA LEU A 85 -3.61 -4.36 2.29
C LEU A 85 -4.68 -3.32 1.95
N THR A 86 -5.94 -3.76 1.86
CA THR A 86 -7.10 -2.87 1.67
C THR A 86 -8.24 -3.22 2.62
N GLY A 87 -8.75 -2.21 3.35
CA GLY A 87 -9.83 -2.38 4.34
C GLY A 87 -9.36 -2.28 5.80
N GLY A 88 -10.32 -2.21 6.74
CA GLY A 88 -10.07 -2.16 8.20
C GLY A 88 -9.33 -0.92 8.70
N THR A 89 -9.43 0.22 8.00
CA THR A 89 -8.71 1.47 8.31
C THR A 89 -9.62 2.61 8.77
N GLY A 90 -10.91 2.39 8.98
CA GLY A 90 -11.81 3.42 9.50
C GLY A 90 -11.46 3.86 10.92
N VAL A 91 -12.23 4.75 11.53
CA VAL A 91 -12.01 5.21 12.92
C VAL A 91 -12.84 4.43 13.94
N ALA A 92 -13.59 3.41 13.51
CA ALA A 92 -14.37 2.61 14.43
C ALA A 92 -13.44 1.70 15.26
N PRO A 93 -13.83 1.30 16.48
CA PRO A 93 -12.98 0.45 17.33
C PRO A 93 -12.54 -0.88 16.72
N ARG A 94 -13.28 -1.39 15.72
CA ARG A 94 -12.92 -2.63 15.01
C ARG A 94 -11.82 -2.41 13.97
N ASP A 95 -11.76 -1.22 13.37
CA ASP A 95 -10.80 -0.91 12.31
C ASP A 95 -9.39 -0.81 12.90
N GLN A 96 -8.60 -1.87 12.81
CA GLN A 96 -7.29 -1.95 13.46
C GLN A 96 -6.16 -2.30 12.49
N THR A 97 -6.39 -2.19 11.18
CA THR A 97 -5.39 -2.63 10.20
C THR A 97 -4.08 -1.85 10.29
N PRO A 98 -4.05 -0.50 10.39
CA PRO A 98 -2.79 0.23 10.60
C PRO A 98 -2.05 -0.20 11.87
N GLU A 99 -2.76 -0.31 13.00
CA GLU A 99 -2.20 -0.70 14.30
C GLU A 99 -1.71 -2.16 14.33
N ALA A 100 -2.37 -3.05 13.59
CA ALA A 100 -1.96 -4.44 13.46
C ALA A 100 -0.68 -4.59 12.62
N VAL A 101 -0.54 -3.76 11.58
CA VAL A 101 0.57 -3.82 10.61
C VAL A 101 1.81 -3.07 11.08
N GLU A 102 1.67 -1.89 11.69
CA GLU A 102 2.79 -1.03 12.08
C GLU A 102 3.88 -1.75 12.90
N PRO A 103 3.56 -2.60 13.91
CA PRO A 103 4.57 -3.32 14.69
C PRO A 103 5.38 -4.34 13.89
N LEU A 104 4.93 -4.71 12.67
CA LEU A 104 5.65 -5.62 11.78
C LEU A 104 6.63 -4.89 10.86
N LEU A 105 6.62 -3.55 10.86
CA LEU A 105 7.46 -2.74 9.99
C LEU A 105 8.82 -2.48 10.65
N ASP A 106 9.89 -2.76 9.92
CA ASP A 106 11.25 -2.35 10.30
C ASP A 106 11.39 -0.82 10.26
N ARG A 107 10.68 -0.19 9.30
CA ARG A 107 10.68 1.25 9.10
C ARG A 107 9.37 1.75 8.50
N VAL A 108 8.76 2.75 9.14
CA VAL A 108 7.59 3.46 8.61
C VAL A 108 8.02 4.48 7.54
N VAL A 109 7.22 4.64 6.50
CA VAL A 109 7.31 5.69 5.48
C VAL A 109 6.17 6.68 5.71
N PRO A 110 6.33 7.68 6.61
CA PRO A 110 5.23 8.52 7.08
C PRO A 110 4.59 9.35 5.94
N GLY A 111 5.41 9.77 4.98
CA GLY A 111 4.98 10.55 3.83
C GLY A 111 3.88 9.89 2.98
N PHE A 112 3.73 8.56 3.03
CA PHE A 112 2.65 7.87 2.32
C PHE A 112 1.27 8.26 2.88
N GLY A 113 1.07 8.15 4.19
CA GLY A 113 -0.20 8.50 4.82
C GLY A 113 -0.50 10.00 4.76
N GLU A 114 0.55 10.83 4.85
CA GLU A 114 0.45 12.29 4.71
C GLU A 114 -0.02 12.70 3.32
N LEU A 115 0.68 12.23 2.27
CA LEU A 115 0.31 12.55 0.89
C LEU A 115 -1.03 11.92 0.50
N PHE A 116 -1.33 10.72 0.98
CA PHE A 116 -2.62 10.10 0.75
C PHE A 116 -3.77 10.94 1.30
N ARG A 117 -3.65 11.46 2.53
CA ARG A 117 -4.67 12.36 3.11
C ARG A 117 -4.74 13.69 2.39
N PHE A 118 -3.60 14.27 2.00
CA PHE A 118 -3.58 15.51 1.22
C PHE A 118 -4.31 15.34 -0.12
N LEU A 119 -3.97 14.31 -0.89
CA LEU A 119 -4.63 14.00 -2.16
C LEU A 119 -6.10 13.63 -1.97
N SER A 120 -6.43 12.93 -0.89
CA SER A 120 -7.83 12.61 -0.55
C SER A 120 -8.61 13.89 -0.23
N TYR A 121 -8.01 14.86 0.46
CA TYR A 121 -8.67 16.12 0.78
C TYR A 121 -9.07 16.89 -0.50
N GLU A 122 -8.24 16.84 -1.54
CA GLU A 122 -8.57 17.41 -2.86
C GLU A 122 -9.77 16.70 -3.52
N GLU A 123 -9.97 15.40 -3.30
CA GLU A 123 -11.09 14.64 -3.90
C GLU A 123 -12.37 14.63 -3.06
N ILE A 124 -12.26 14.52 -1.73
CA ILE A 124 -13.39 14.27 -0.81
C ILE A 124 -13.50 15.27 0.35
N GLY A 125 -12.68 16.33 0.34
CA GLY A 125 -12.71 17.39 1.35
C GLY A 125 -12.40 16.88 2.76
N SER A 126 -13.11 17.42 3.75
CA SER A 126 -12.87 17.14 5.17
C SER A 126 -13.01 15.67 5.56
N ALA A 127 -13.71 14.84 4.77
CA ALA A 127 -13.79 13.39 4.99
C ALA A 127 -12.40 12.72 4.97
N ALA A 128 -11.42 13.31 4.28
CA ALA A 128 -10.03 12.85 4.29
C ALA A 128 -9.39 12.85 5.69
N LEU A 129 -9.90 13.64 6.65
CA LEU A 129 -9.47 13.62 8.04
C LEU A 129 -9.58 12.21 8.67
N LEU A 130 -10.60 11.46 8.28
CA LEU A 130 -10.90 10.13 8.82
C LEU A 130 -10.10 9.01 8.10
N SER A 131 -9.36 9.36 7.05
CA SER A 131 -8.64 8.39 6.23
C SER A 131 -7.33 8.00 6.89
N ARG A 132 -7.19 6.72 7.22
CA ARG A 132 -5.95 6.14 7.74
C ARG A 132 -5.31 5.25 6.67
N ALA A 133 -4.05 5.52 6.39
CA ALA A 133 -3.22 4.78 5.45
C ALA A 133 -1.79 4.75 6.00
N LEU A 134 -1.09 3.65 5.78
CA LEU A 134 0.24 3.38 6.33
C LEU A 134 1.10 2.75 5.24
N ALA A 135 2.38 3.09 5.22
CA ALA A 135 3.36 2.33 4.44
C ALA A 135 4.65 2.15 5.24
N GLY A 136 5.38 1.10 4.92
CA GLY A 136 6.68 0.85 5.50
C GLY A 136 7.43 -0.26 4.80
N LEU A 137 8.59 -0.58 5.33
CA LEU A 137 9.46 -1.64 4.87
C LEU A 137 9.55 -2.70 5.96
N ALA A 138 9.52 -3.97 5.55
CA ALA A 138 9.60 -5.11 6.45
C ALA A 138 10.25 -6.30 5.73
N ALA A 139 11.27 -6.93 6.34
CA ALA A 139 11.87 -8.19 5.88
C ALA A 139 12.31 -8.21 4.38
N GLY A 140 12.71 -7.07 3.84
CA GLY A 140 13.08 -6.91 2.43
C GLY A 140 11.91 -6.67 1.47
N ARG A 141 10.71 -6.35 1.96
CA ARG A 141 9.51 -6.03 1.18
C ARG A 141 8.98 -4.65 1.55
N VAL A 142 8.22 -4.03 0.65
CA VAL A 142 7.41 -2.85 0.95
C VAL A 142 5.99 -3.27 1.33
N VAL A 143 5.42 -2.66 2.37
CA VAL A 143 4.06 -2.90 2.84
C VAL A 143 3.25 -1.61 2.71
N PHE A 144 2.05 -1.70 2.14
CA PHE A 144 1.08 -0.60 2.05
C PHE A 144 -0.25 -1.02 2.67
N VAL A 145 -0.85 -0.13 3.46
CA VAL A 145 -2.20 -0.26 4.01
C VAL A 145 -3.03 0.91 3.49
N VAL A 146 -4.11 0.61 2.78
CA VAL A 146 -5.01 1.63 2.22
C VAL A 146 -6.46 1.36 2.61
N PRO A 147 -7.34 2.39 2.60
CA PRO A 147 -8.76 2.17 2.86
C PRO A 147 -9.43 1.22 1.86
N GLY A 148 -10.54 0.62 2.29
CA GLY A 148 -11.28 -0.40 1.54
C GLY A 148 -12.17 0.13 0.40
N SER A 149 -12.36 1.44 0.29
CA SER A 149 -13.21 2.02 -0.76
C SER A 149 -12.50 2.02 -2.11
N ARG A 150 -13.22 1.76 -3.21
CA ARG A 150 -12.64 1.75 -4.56
C ARG A 150 -11.99 3.09 -4.94
N GLY A 151 -12.56 4.21 -4.48
CA GLY A 151 -11.99 5.54 -4.69
C GLY A 151 -10.63 5.71 -4.03
N ALA A 152 -10.51 5.30 -2.76
CA ALA A 152 -9.24 5.32 -2.02
C ALA A 152 -8.20 4.39 -2.64
N VAL A 153 -8.59 3.18 -3.04
CA VAL A 153 -7.70 2.23 -3.74
C VAL A 153 -7.18 2.84 -5.03
N ARG A 154 -8.06 3.37 -5.89
CA ARG A 154 -7.65 4.05 -7.13
C ARG A 154 -6.64 5.16 -6.85
N LEU A 155 -6.97 6.06 -5.92
CA LEU A 155 -6.11 7.20 -5.59
C LEU A 155 -4.71 6.74 -5.13
N ALA A 156 -4.66 5.80 -4.19
CA ALA A 156 -3.40 5.28 -3.66
C ALA A 156 -2.59 4.57 -4.76
N MET A 157 -3.22 3.72 -5.57
CA MET A 157 -2.55 2.98 -6.64
C MET A 157 -1.97 3.90 -7.69
N GLU A 158 -2.77 4.82 -8.23
CA GLU A 158 -2.36 5.67 -9.35
C GLU A 158 -1.36 6.75 -8.95
N LYS A 159 -1.57 7.39 -7.79
CA LYS A 159 -0.81 8.59 -7.41
C LYS A 159 0.43 8.28 -6.59
N LEU A 160 0.44 7.16 -5.86
CA LEU A 160 1.47 6.89 -4.84
C LEU A 160 2.15 5.53 -5.03
N ILE A 161 1.39 4.43 -5.11
CA ILE A 161 1.96 3.08 -5.07
C ILE A 161 2.63 2.75 -6.40
N LEU A 162 1.93 2.76 -7.53
CA LEU A 162 2.51 2.34 -8.82
C LEU A 162 3.74 3.19 -9.25
N PRO A 163 3.75 4.52 -9.05
CA PRO A 163 4.93 5.32 -9.40
C PRO A 163 6.19 4.96 -8.59
N GLU A 164 6.03 4.46 -7.36
CA GLU A 164 7.12 4.29 -6.40
C GLU A 164 7.41 2.85 -5.97
N ILE A 165 6.52 1.89 -6.26
CA ILE A 165 6.62 0.49 -5.80
C ILE A 165 7.95 -0.17 -6.19
N GLY A 166 8.44 0.08 -7.41
CA GLY A 166 9.73 -0.44 -7.85
C GLY A 166 10.89 0.13 -7.04
N HIS A 167 10.88 1.45 -6.77
CA HIS A 167 11.95 2.08 -5.99
C HIS A 167 11.92 1.60 -4.54
N LEU A 168 10.75 1.60 -3.90
CA LEU A 168 10.57 1.16 -2.52
C LEU A 168 10.91 -0.32 -2.33
N ALA A 169 10.54 -1.20 -3.26
CA ALA A 169 10.96 -2.61 -3.22
C ALA A 169 12.48 -2.76 -3.34
N GLY A 170 13.12 -1.95 -4.20
CA GLY A 170 14.59 -1.92 -4.31
C GLY A 170 15.28 -1.44 -3.03
N GLU A 171 14.72 -0.45 -2.33
CA GLU A 171 15.25 0.02 -1.04
C GLU A 171 15.00 -0.97 0.10
N ALA A 172 13.87 -1.68 0.08
CA ALA A 172 13.56 -2.72 1.05
C ALA A 172 14.61 -3.84 1.02
N LEU A 173 14.98 -4.32 -0.18
CA LEU A 173 15.96 -5.39 -0.36
C LEU A 173 17.35 -5.06 0.19
N LYS A 174 17.73 -3.78 0.23
CA LYS A 174 19.04 -3.34 0.77
C LYS A 174 19.08 -3.36 2.30
N GLN A 175 17.93 -3.49 2.96
CA GLN A 175 17.79 -3.51 4.41
C GLN A 175 17.70 -4.94 4.97
N ARG A 176 17.77 -5.95 4.09
CA ARG A 176 17.72 -7.37 4.43
C ARG A 176 19.07 -7.87 4.95
#